data_AF-A0A428YL85-F1
#
_entry.id   AF-A0A428YL85-F1
#
_cell.length_a   1.000
_cell.length_b   1.000
_cell.length_c   1.000
_cell.angle_alpha   90.00
_cell.angle_beta   90.00
_cell.angle_gamma   90.00
#
_symmetry.space_group_name_H-M   'P 1'
#
loop_
_entity.id
_entity.type
_entity.pdbx_description
1 polymer ?
#
loop_
_entity_poly.entity_id
_entity_poly.type
_entity_poly.pdbx_seq_one_letter_code
_entity_poly.pdbx_strand_id
1 'polypeptide(L)'
;MTIDDENRPARQRVTLTDISSRAWEHPADRGALTALRELRGFDDVVKAFFGMWNERGFRLQYLAGSIRVDHRQYPRVFQRFTEAATTLDVAELPGLFVTQSPMIHGQAIGMDKPFIVITSAAVEKLDDDELRALLGHEIGHVRSGHAVYKTIMMILTKWATNVSWLPIGAIALRAIIAAMYEWWRKAELSADRAGLLAGQDPAASTRLLMKLAGGGDLSQIDTAAFLEQAAEYQGGGDLRDSVHKISMTAWSSHPVPVARAAELRRWVDSGEYSRILGGDYPRRDSDGNASVTGDVKAAASHYRESFQNSQDPLVTLARRVSGGAADLGDWAGTQAGKARAWASSAADAAGRAARRESRPADDAPADRPNGENPPA
;
A
#
# COMPACT_ATOMS: atom_id res chain seq x y z
N MET A 1 0.73 30.07 -5.42
CA MET A 1 0.36 30.01 -6.85
C MET A 1 1.48 30.70 -7.60
N THR A 2 2.47 29.94 -8.07
CA THR A 2 3.59 30.46 -8.86
C THR A 2 3.10 30.68 -10.30
N ILE A 3 3.59 31.76 -10.92
CA ILE A 3 3.13 32.33 -12.19
C ILE A 3 3.33 31.36 -13.39
N ASP A 4 4.07 30.25 -13.20
CA ASP A 4 4.40 29.30 -14.26
C ASP A 4 3.29 28.30 -14.63
N ASP A 5 2.24 28.16 -13.82
CA ASP A 5 1.20 27.14 -14.05
C ASP A 5 0.11 27.60 -15.05
N GLU A 6 -0.06 28.91 -15.25
CA GLU A 6 -1.07 29.46 -16.17
C GLU A 6 -0.71 29.31 -17.67
N ASN A 7 0.55 28.97 -17.99
CA ASN A 7 1.06 29.04 -19.37
C ASN A 7 1.54 27.70 -19.95
N ARG A 8 1.21 26.57 -19.32
CA ARG A 8 1.45 25.25 -19.93
C ARG A 8 0.36 24.95 -20.96
N PRO A 9 0.70 24.62 -22.22
CA PRO A 9 -0.31 24.24 -23.20
C PRO A 9 -1.11 23.05 -22.69
N ALA A 10 -2.44 23.18 -22.71
CA ALA A 10 -3.33 22.11 -22.29
C ALA A 10 -3.03 20.84 -23.11
N ARG A 11 -2.52 19.80 -22.46
CA ARG A 11 -2.29 18.51 -23.13
C ARG A 11 -3.63 17.96 -23.62
N GLN A 12 -3.70 17.62 -24.90
CA GLN A 12 -4.85 16.92 -25.44
C GLN A 12 -4.84 15.48 -24.91
N ARG A 13 -5.75 15.19 -23.98
CA ARG A 13 -5.95 13.85 -23.43
C ARG A 13 -6.75 13.01 -24.43
N VAL A 14 -6.45 11.72 -24.50
CA VAL A 14 -7.14 10.76 -25.36
C VAL A 14 -8.29 10.18 -24.56
N THR A 15 -9.51 10.29 -25.07
CA THR A 15 -10.63 9.55 -24.49
C THR A 15 -10.47 8.06 -24.78
N LEU A 16 -10.38 7.25 -23.72
CA LEU A 16 -10.26 5.80 -23.81
C LEU A 16 -11.66 5.20 -23.99
N THR A 17 -12.25 5.41 -25.17
CA THR A 17 -13.62 4.98 -25.46
C THR A 17 -13.79 3.48 -25.21
N ASP A 18 -14.86 3.16 -24.50
CA ASP A 18 -15.27 1.84 -24.04
C ASP A 18 -14.24 1.06 -23.21
N ILE A 19 -13.30 1.74 -22.57
CA ILE A 19 -12.29 1.07 -21.76
C ILE A 19 -12.91 0.27 -20.60
N SER A 20 -12.50 -1.00 -20.48
CA SER A 20 -12.80 -1.87 -19.35
C SER A 20 -11.88 -1.57 -18.18
N SER A 21 -12.36 -1.75 -16.94
CA SER A 21 -11.52 -1.64 -15.76
C SER A 21 -10.37 -2.63 -15.74
N ARG A 22 -10.53 -3.75 -16.45
CA ARG A 22 -9.50 -4.77 -16.66
C ARG A 22 -8.24 -4.23 -17.36
N ALA A 23 -8.33 -3.07 -18.03
CA ALA A 23 -7.20 -2.41 -18.68
C ALA A 23 -6.19 -1.85 -17.67
N TRP A 24 -6.66 -1.38 -16.51
CA TRP A 24 -5.81 -0.82 -15.46
C TRP A 24 -5.70 -1.71 -14.22
N GLU A 25 -6.57 -2.71 -14.07
CA GLU A 25 -6.51 -3.66 -12.96
C GLU A 25 -5.21 -4.47 -12.95
N HIS A 26 -4.46 -4.26 -11.88
CA HIS A 26 -3.21 -4.94 -11.61
C HIS A 26 -3.46 -6.47 -11.54
N PRO A 27 -2.63 -7.33 -12.17
CA PRO A 27 -2.86 -8.78 -12.16
C PRO A 27 -2.96 -9.38 -10.74
N ALA A 28 -2.12 -8.89 -9.82
CA ALA A 28 -2.17 -9.31 -8.41
C ALA A 28 -3.46 -8.89 -7.68
N ASP A 29 -4.14 -7.83 -8.11
CA ASP A 29 -5.42 -7.40 -7.52
C ASP A 29 -6.52 -8.40 -7.88
N ARG A 30 -6.71 -8.67 -9.17
CA ARG A 30 -7.68 -9.68 -9.65
C ARG A 30 -7.43 -11.05 -9.03
N GLY A 31 -6.17 -11.50 -9.00
CA GLY A 31 -5.79 -12.77 -8.38
C GLY A 31 -6.04 -12.81 -6.87
N ALA A 32 -5.70 -11.74 -6.15
CA ALA A 32 -5.93 -11.66 -4.70
C ALA A 32 -7.42 -11.63 -4.37
N LEU A 33 -8.26 -10.97 -5.17
CA LEU A 33 -9.69 -10.95 -4.97
C LEU A 33 -10.32 -12.33 -5.19
N THR A 34 -9.90 -13.06 -6.23
CA THR A 34 -10.32 -14.45 -6.44
C THR A 34 -9.92 -15.32 -5.26
N ALA A 35 -8.67 -15.24 -4.79
CA ALA A 35 -8.21 -16.01 -3.63
C ALA A 35 -8.95 -15.65 -2.33
N LEU A 36 -9.28 -14.36 -2.14
CA LEU A 36 -10.03 -13.88 -0.98
C LEU A 36 -11.43 -14.51 -0.91
N ARG A 37 -12.11 -14.63 -2.06
CA ARG A 37 -13.46 -15.23 -2.15
C ARG A 37 -13.48 -16.72 -1.82
N GLU A 38 -12.37 -17.42 -2.02
CA GLU A 38 -12.23 -18.85 -1.69
C GLU A 38 -11.96 -19.09 -0.19
N LEU A 39 -11.76 -18.04 0.62
CA LEU A 39 -11.53 -18.21 2.05
C LEU A 39 -12.80 -18.70 2.76
N ARG A 40 -12.65 -19.76 3.55
CA ARG A 40 -13.76 -20.31 4.35
C ARG A 40 -14.36 -19.25 5.28
N GLY A 41 -15.66 -19.02 5.15
CA GLY A 41 -16.41 -18.06 5.97
C GLY A 41 -16.43 -16.62 5.42
N PHE A 42 -15.80 -16.37 4.26
CA PHE A 42 -15.87 -15.07 3.59
C PHE A 42 -17.31 -14.72 3.18
N ASP A 43 -18.05 -15.68 2.63
CA ASP A 43 -19.45 -15.48 2.24
C ASP A 43 -20.36 -15.12 3.42
N ASP A 44 -20.11 -15.72 4.60
CA ASP A 44 -20.88 -15.43 5.81
C ASP A 44 -20.61 -14.00 6.30
N VAL A 45 -19.35 -13.55 6.20
CA VAL A 45 -18.94 -12.17 6.49
C VAL A 45 -19.62 -11.18 5.54
N VAL A 46 -19.63 -11.48 4.25
CA VAL A 46 -20.28 -10.65 3.22
C VAL A 46 -21.79 -10.58 3.46
N LYS A 47 -22.46 -11.71 3.73
CA LYS A 47 -23.89 -11.75 4.05
C LYS A 47 -24.24 -10.97 5.31
N ALA A 48 -23.45 -11.14 6.38
CA ALA A 48 -23.63 -10.40 7.63
C ALA A 48 -23.49 -8.89 7.42
N PHE A 49 -22.53 -8.48 6.59
CA PHE A 49 -22.36 -7.08 6.21
C PHE A 49 -23.57 -6.54 5.42
N PHE A 50 -24.04 -7.25 4.40
CA PHE A 50 -25.22 -6.85 3.63
C PHE A 50 -26.47 -6.72 4.52
N GLY A 51 -26.64 -7.59 5.51
CA GLY A 51 -27.74 -7.51 6.46
C GLY A 51 -27.71 -6.28 7.39
N MET A 52 -26.53 -5.68 7.61
CA MET A 52 -26.37 -4.50 8.48
C MET A 52 -26.21 -3.19 7.71
N TRP A 53 -25.90 -3.26 6.41
CA TRP A 53 -25.56 -2.07 5.63
C TRP A 53 -26.74 -1.12 5.48
N ASN A 54 -26.58 0.10 5.99
CA ASN A 54 -27.52 1.20 5.80
C ASN A 54 -26.90 2.28 4.92
N GLU A 55 -27.01 2.11 3.59
CA GLU A 55 -26.45 3.07 2.63
C GLU A 55 -26.95 4.49 2.84
N ARG A 56 -28.25 4.63 3.15
CA ARG A 56 -28.89 5.93 3.34
C ARG A 56 -28.29 6.66 4.53
N GLY A 57 -28.07 5.97 5.65
CA GLY A 57 -27.43 6.54 6.83
C GLY A 57 -26.00 7.03 6.55
N PHE A 58 -25.21 6.22 5.83
CA PHE A 58 -23.82 6.58 5.52
C PHE A 58 -23.73 7.77 4.56
N ARG A 59 -24.58 7.81 3.52
CA ARG A 59 -24.68 8.97 2.61
C ARG A 59 -25.16 10.22 3.34
N LEU A 60 -26.11 10.07 4.27
CA LEU A 60 -26.61 11.18 5.08
C LEU A 60 -25.51 11.80 5.95
N GLN A 61 -24.61 10.98 6.50
CA GLN A 61 -23.46 11.48 7.28
C GLN A 61 -22.57 12.42 6.44
N TYR A 62 -22.26 12.05 5.19
CA TYR A 62 -21.49 12.93 4.29
C TYR A 62 -22.29 14.13 3.81
N LEU A 63 -23.60 13.98 3.55
CA LEU A 63 -24.45 15.12 3.23
C LEU A 63 -24.52 16.13 4.38
N ALA A 64 -24.47 15.68 5.63
CA ALA A 64 -24.53 16.54 6.81
C ALA A 64 -23.17 17.20 7.13
N GLY A 65 -22.05 16.49 6.91
CA GLY A 65 -20.72 16.92 7.35
C GLY A 65 -19.73 17.29 6.23
N SER A 66 -20.16 17.34 4.98
CA SER A 66 -19.27 17.60 3.83
C SER A 66 -19.97 18.44 2.76
N ILE A 67 -19.18 19.09 1.90
CA ILE A 67 -19.71 19.91 0.81
C ILE A 67 -19.79 19.05 -0.45
N ARG A 68 -20.97 18.97 -1.07
CA ARG A 68 -21.14 18.31 -2.37
C ARG A 68 -20.39 19.10 -3.44
N VAL A 69 -19.76 18.38 -4.37
CA VAL A 69 -19.09 18.97 -5.54
C VAL A 69 -20.03 18.92 -6.74
N ASP A 70 -20.22 20.05 -7.38
CA ASP A 70 -20.94 20.21 -8.64
C ASP A 70 -20.47 21.50 -9.37
N HIS A 71 -21.14 21.86 -10.46
CA HIS A 71 -20.80 23.07 -11.23
C HIS A 71 -20.95 24.39 -10.44
N ARG A 72 -21.65 24.40 -9.29
CA ARG A 72 -21.85 25.55 -8.41
C ARG A 72 -20.97 25.50 -7.17
N GLN A 73 -20.59 24.30 -6.72
CA GLN A 73 -19.79 24.06 -5.52
C GLN A 73 -18.49 23.35 -5.89
N TYR A 74 -17.34 24.01 -5.65
CA TYR A 74 -16.02 23.57 -6.13
C TYR A 74 -15.96 23.37 -7.66
N PRO A 75 -16.25 24.40 -8.48
CA PRO A 75 -16.30 24.27 -9.94
C PRO A 75 -14.98 23.77 -10.56
N ARG A 76 -13.83 24.20 -10.01
CA ARG A 76 -12.50 23.69 -10.40
C ARG A 76 -12.42 22.16 -10.23
N VAL A 77 -12.78 21.67 -9.05
CA VAL A 77 -12.74 20.22 -8.73
C VAL A 77 -13.72 19.47 -9.64
N PHE A 78 -14.93 20.00 -9.79
CA PHE A 78 -15.94 19.40 -10.66
C PHE A 78 -15.47 19.27 -12.10
N GLN A 79 -14.80 20.30 -12.63
CA GLN A 79 -14.23 20.27 -13.98
C GLN A 79 -13.14 19.19 -14.13
N ARG A 80 -12.20 19.10 -13.18
CA ARG A 80 -11.16 18.05 -13.20
C ARG A 80 -11.76 16.65 -13.06
N PHE A 81 -12.83 16.52 -12.27
CA PHE A 81 -13.56 15.27 -12.08
C PHE A 81 -14.26 14.83 -13.37
N THR A 82 -14.96 15.75 -14.04
CA THR A 82 -15.61 15.46 -15.32
C THR A 82 -14.59 15.10 -16.40
N GLU A 83 -13.45 15.79 -16.45
CA GLU A 83 -12.39 15.48 -17.42
C GLU A 83 -11.75 14.11 -17.17
N ALA A 84 -11.50 13.75 -15.92
CA ALA A 84 -11.00 12.42 -15.55
C ALA A 84 -12.00 11.32 -15.97
N ALA A 85 -13.28 11.53 -15.69
CA ALA A 85 -14.35 10.62 -16.06
C ALA A 85 -14.51 10.50 -17.59
N THR A 86 -14.46 11.61 -18.33
CA THR A 86 -14.48 11.59 -19.80
C THR A 86 -13.30 10.83 -20.36
N THR A 87 -12.10 10.97 -19.77
CA THR A 87 -10.91 10.25 -20.22
C THR A 87 -11.06 8.73 -20.04
N LEU A 88 -11.65 8.30 -18.92
CA LEU A 88 -11.96 6.89 -18.62
C LEU A 88 -13.32 6.41 -19.18
N ASP A 89 -13.97 7.23 -20.01
CA ASP A 89 -15.27 6.97 -20.63
C ASP A 89 -16.35 6.51 -19.62
N VAL A 90 -16.49 7.26 -18.53
CA VAL A 90 -17.49 7.04 -17.46
C VAL A 90 -18.69 7.94 -17.70
N ALA A 91 -19.81 7.33 -18.11
CA ALA A 91 -21.03 8.07 -18.47
C ALA A 91 -21.78 8.65 -17.25
N GLU A 92 -21.91 7.88 -16.17
CA GLU A 92 -22.57 8.33 -14.93
C GLU A 92 -21.53 8.63 -13.86
N LEU A 93 -21.43 9.91 -13.49
CA LEU A 93 -20.51 10.35 -12.45
C LEU A 93 -20.99 9.88 -11.07
N PRO A 94 -20.12 9.23 -10.27
CA PRO A 94 -20.43 9.01 -8.86
C PRO A 94 -20.54 10.37 -8.15
N GLY A 95 -21.32 10.42 -7.07
CA GLY A 95 -21.38 11.62 -6.24
C GLY A 95 -19.99 11.97 -5.69
N LEU A 96 -19.66 13.25 -5.59
CA LEU A 96 -18.37 13.72 -5.08
C LEU A 96 -18.58 14.71 -3.93
N PHE A 97 -17.82 14.56 -2.86
CA PHE A 97 -17.85 15.42 -1.69
C PHE A 97 -16.45 15.87 -1.26
N VAL A 98 -16.36 17.08 -0.68
CA VAL A 98 -15.17 17.58 0.00
C VAL A 98 -15.42 17.57 1.50
N THR A 99 -14.58 16.87 2.25
CA THR A 99 -14.58 16.86 3.72
C THR A 99 -13.38 17.60 4.28
N GLN A 100 -13.54 18.23 5.45
CA GLN A 100 -12.46 18.97 6.08
C GLN A 100 -11.42 17.99 6.64
N SER A 101 -10.17 18.14 6.20
CA SER A 101 -9.03 17.41 6.75
C SER A 101 -7.72 18.06 6.30
N PRO A 102 -6.70 18.13 7.18
CA PRO A 102 -5.39 18.66 6.84
C PRO A 102 -4.53 17.69 5.99
N MET A 103 -4.94 16.42 5.89
CA MET A 103 -4.22 15.39 5.14
C MET A 103 -4.76 15.27 3.72
N ILE A 104 -3.89 15.18 2.72
CA ILE A 104 -4.29 14.88 1.34
C ILE A 104 -4.82 13.45 1.31
N HIS A 105 -6.09 13.28 0.93
CA HIS A 105 -6.72 11.97 0.88
C HIS A 105 -7.93 11.98 -0.06
N GLY A 106 -8.19 10.82 -0.65
CA GLY A 106 -9.38 10.49 -1.43
C GLY A 106 -9.88 9.11 -1.03
N GLN A 107 -11.19 8.88 -1.15
CA GLN A 107 -11.75 7.54 -1.01
C GLN A 107 -13.08 7.38 -1.75
N ALA A 108 -13.20 6.27 -2.47
CA ALA A 108 -14.45 5.71 -2.96
C ALA A 108 -15.11 4.84 -1.88
N ILE A 109 -16.40 5.08 -1.63
CA ILE A 109 -17.19 4.37 -0.60
C ILE A 109 -18.58 4.04 -1.14
N GLY A 110 -19.12 2.89 -0.73
CA GLY A 110 -20.50 2.50 -0.99
C GLY A 110 -20.63 1.19 -1.74
N MET A 111 -21.88 0.80 -1.99
CA MET A 111 -22.25 -0.46 -2.65
C MET A 111 -23.06 -0.22 -3.92
N ASP A 112 -24.35 0.12 -3.79
CA ASP A 112 -25.25 0.23 -4.93
C ASP A 112 -24.96 1.49 -5.73
N LYS A 113 -24.72 2.60 -5.02
CA LYS A 113 -24.34 3.89 -5.61
C LYS A 113 -23.08 4.42 -4.95
N PRO A 114 -21.89 3.88 -5.28
CA PRO A 114 -20.65 4.35 -4.70
C PRO A 114 -20.45 5.85 -4.98
N PHE A 115 -19.85 6.54 -4.03
CA PHE A 115 -19.53 7.96 -4.12
C PHE A 115 -18.10 8.19 -3.65
N ILE A 116 -17.53 9.32 -4.06
CA ILE A 116 -16.16 9.70 -3.81
C ILE A 116 -16.15 10.83 -2.79
N VAL A 117 -15.17 10.79 -1.90
CA VAL A 117 -14.88 11.87 -0.95
C VAL A 117 -13.41 12.22 -1.05
N ILE A 118 -13.10 13.50 -1.22
CA ILE A 118 -11.73 14.03 -1.14
C ILE A 118 -11.63 15.02 0.02
N THR A 119 -10.42 15.30 0.48
CA THR A 119 -10.19 16.23 1.58
C THR A 119 -9.98 17.66 1.11
N SER A 120 -10.24 18.63 1.98
CA SER A 120 -9.91 20.05 1.74
C SER A 120 -8.42 20.24 1.41
N ALA A 121 -7.52 19.51 2.10
CA ALA A 121 -6.10 19.54 1.78
C ALA A 121 -5.77 19.04 0.36
N ALA A 122 -6.50 18.06 -0.18
CA ALA A 122 -6.33 17.66 -1.58
C ALA A 122 -6.73 18.79 -2.55
N VAL A 123 -7.82 19.51 -2.26
CA VAL A 123 -8.26 20.65 -3.07
C VAL A 123 -7.24 21.80 -3.05
N GLU A 124 -6.67 22.08 -1.88
CA GLU A 124 -5.76 23.22 -1.67
C GLU A 124 -4.33 22.96 -2.14
N LYS A 125 -3.83 21.72 -1.97
CA LYS A 125 -2.40 21.40 -2.14
C LYS A 125 -2.08 20.75 -3.49
N LEU A 126 -3.08 20.22 -4.20
CA LEU A 126 -2.87 19.59 -5.50
C LEU A 126 -3.06 20.58 -6.63
N ASP A 127 -2.12 20.55 -7.59
CA ASP A 127 -2.29 21.19 -8.88
C ASP A 127 -3.40 20.50 -9.69
N ASP A 128 -3.74 21.05 -10.85
CA ASP A 128 -4.84 20.52 -11.66
C ASP A 128 -4.60 19.12 -12.23
N ASP A 129 -3.35 18.77 -12.53
CA ASP A 129 -2.98 17.47 -13.09
C ASP A 129 -2.88 16.41 -12.00
N GLU A 130 -2.33 16.76 -10.84
CA GLU A 130 -2.32 15.94 -9.64
C GLU A 130 -3.73 15.68 -9.10
N LEU A 131 -4.60 16.70 -9.08
CA LEU A 131 -5.99 16.55 -8.69
C LEU A 131 -6.74 15.63 -9.66
N ARG A 132 -6.48 15.74 -10.97
CA ARG A 132 -7.06 14.84 -11.97
C ARG A 132 -6.57 13.41 -11.79
N ALA A 133 -5.30 13.21 -11.45
CA ALA A 133 -4.76 11.89 -11.12
C ALA A 133 -5.43 11.30 -9.86
N LEU A 134 -5.62 12.10 -8.80
CA LEU A 134 -6.33 11.66 -7.59
C LEU A 134 -7.79 11.29 -7.90
N LEU A 135 -8.50 12.14 -8.65
CA LEU A 135 -9.91 11.88 -9.00
C LEU A 135 -10.04 10.66 -9.91
N GLY A 136 -9.13 10.49 -10.88
CA GLY A 136 -9.06 9.30 -11.72
C GLY A 136 -8.77 8.02 -10.93
N HIS A 137 -7.93 8.12 -9.90
CA HIS A 137 -7.66 7.02 -8.97
C HIS A 137 -8.93 6.58 -8.24
N GLU A 138 -9.70 7.53 -7.69
CA GLU A 138 -10.97 7.21 -7.02
C GLU A 138 -12.05 6.70 -7.97
N ILE A 139 -12.13 7.24 -9.19
CA ILE A 139 -12.98 6.69 -10.25
C ILE A 139 -12.56 5.25 -10.57
N GLY A 140 -11.27 4.96 -10.63
CA GLY A 140 -10.73 3.62 -10.80
C GLY A 140 -11.26 2.65 -9.74
N HIS A 141 -11.23 3.03 -8.47
CA HIS A 141 -11.82 2.21 -7.40
C HIS A 141 -13.32 1.97 -7.56
N VAL A 142 -14.08 2.98 -8.00
CA VAL A 142 -15.51 2.83 -8.28
C VAL A 142 -15.73 1.84 -9.42
N ARG A 143 -14.99 2.02 -10.53
CA ARG A 143 -15.17 1.25 -11.76
C ARG A 143 -14.68 -0.20 -11.65
N SER A 144 -13.66 -0.46 -10.84
CA SER A 144 -13.18 -1.82 -10.54
C SER A 144 -13.98 -2.51 -9.41
N GLY A 145 -15.02 -1.87 -8.86
CA GLY A 145 -15.82 -2.44 -7.77
C GLY A 145 -15.11 -2.52 -6.41
N HIS A 146 -13.95 -1.85 -6.27
CA HIS A 146 -13.15 -1.86 -5.05
C HIS A 146 -13.85 -1.18 -3.87
N ALA A 147 -14.72 -0.20 -4.15
CA ALA A 147 -15.47 0.55 -3.13
C ALA A 147 -16.27 -0.38 -2.19
N VAL A 148 -16.85 -1.46 -2.72
CA VAL A 148 -17.66 -2.42 -1.94
C VAL A 148 -16.79 -3.13 -0.90
N TYR A 149 -15.70 -3.76 -1.35
CA TYR A 149 -14.80 -4.53 -0.50
C TYR A 149 -14.04 -3.63 0.50
N LYS A 150 -13.66 -2.40 0.10
CA LYS A 150 -13.13 -1.38 1.02
C LYS A 150 -14.11 -1.11 2.16
N THR A 151 -15.38 -0.94 1.81
CA THR A 151 -16.44 -0.66 2.78
C THR A 151 -16.62 -1.81 3.77
N ILE A 152 -16.63 -3.06 3.26
CA ILE A 152 -16.63 -4.26 4.11
C ILE A 152 -15.43 -4.26 5.05
N MET A 153 -14.21 -4.05 4.53
CA MET A 153 -12.97 -4.04 5.31
C MET A 153 -13.00 -3.00 6.45
N MET A 154 -13.48 -1.78 6.18
CA MET A 154 -13.58 -0.71 7.17
C MET A 154 -14.48 -1.10 8.34
N ILE A 155 -15.62 -1.76 8.07
CA ILE A 155 -16.54 -2.21 9.13
C ILE A 155 -15.94 -3.37 9.91
N LEU A 156 -15.37 -4.36 9.22
CA LEU A 156 -14.74 -5.51 9.88
C LEU A 156 -13.59 -5.11 10.78
N THR A 157 -12.78 -4.14 10.36
CA THR A 157 -11.68 -3.62 11.19
C THR A 157 -12.24 -2.97 12.46
N LYS A 158 -13.30 -2.16 12.37
CA LYS A 158 -13.98 -1.57 13.53
C LYS A 158 -14.60 -2.63 14.46
N TRP A 159 -15.13 -3.72 13.92
CA TRP A 159 -15.64 -4.81 14.74
C TRP A 159 -14.52 -5.58 15.42
N ALA A 160 -13.44 -5.88 14.70
CA ALA A 160 -12.29 -6.60 15.26
C ALA A 160 -11.66 -5.85 16.43
N THR A 161 -11.63 -4.51 16.40
CA THR A 161 -11.19 -3.71 17.56
C THR A 161 -12.17 -3.82 18.73
N ASN A 162 -13.47 -3.78 18.46
CA ASN A 162 -14.53 -3.73 19.50
C ASN A 162 -14.90 -5.11 20.09
N VAL A 163 -14.66 -6.21 19.37
CA VAL A 163 -15.03 -7.59 19.74
C VAL A 163 -13.79 -8.43 20.09
N SER A 164 -12.65 -7.76 20.31
CA SER A 164 -11.33 -8.36 20.55
C SER A 164 -11.21 -9.29 21.78
N TRP A 165 -12.25 -9.39 22.62
CA TRP A 165 -12.30 -10.21 23.82
C TRP A 165 -12.66 -11.70 23.58
N LEU A 166 -13.10 -12.10 22.38
CA LEU A 166 -13.47 -13.49 22.06
C LEU A 166 -12.33 -14.25 21.32
N PRO A 167 -11.75 -15.33 21.89
CA PRO A 167 -10.45 -15.86 21.44
C PRO A 167 -10.46 -16.66 20.11
N ILE A 168 -11.51 -17.40 19.77
CA ILE A 168 -11.48 -18.31 18.59
C ILE A 168 -12.04 -17.63 17.33
N GLY A 169 -13.15 -16.89 17.43
CA GLY A 169 -13.70 -16.11 16.32
C GLY A 169 -12.77 -14.99 15.84
N ALA A 170 -11.95 -14.45 16.74
CA ALA A 170 -10.99 -13.39 16.41
C ALA A 170 -9.87 -13.87 15.48
N ILE A 171 -9.41 -15.13 15.54
CA ILE A 171 -8.27 -15.59 14.71
C ILE A 171 -8.68 -15.73 13.24
N ALA A 172 -9.79 -16.40 12.97
CA ALA A 172 -10.29 -16.55 11.60
C ALA A 172 -10.66 -15.19 10.99
N LEU A 173 -11.33 -14.31 11.76
CA LEU A 173 -11.65 -12.95 11.33
C LEU A 173 -10.39 -12.13 11.07
N ARG A 174 -9.35 -12.23 11.91
CA ARG A 174 -8.06 -11.56 11.69
C ARG A 174 -7.36 -12.04 10.42
N ALA A 175 -7.45 -13.34 10.10
CA ALA A 175 -6.89 -13.88 8.86
C ALA A 175 -7.62 -13.31 7.62
N ILE A 176 -8.96 -13.24 7.67
CA ILE A 176 -9.76 -12.59 6.61
C ILE A 176 -9.37 -11.12 6.49
N ILE A 177 -9.30 -10.38 7.60
CA ILE A 177 -8.90 -8.96 7.60
C ILE A 177 -7.50 -8.79 7.01
N ALA A 178 -6.53 -9.62 7.39
CA ALA A 178 -5.17 -9.57 6.84
C ALA A 178 -5.15 -9.83 5.33
N ALA A 179 -5.93 -10.79 4.84
CA ALA A 179 -6.09 -11.06 3.41
C ALA A 179 -6.76 -9.89 2.68
N MET A 180 -7.77 -9.26 3.28
CA MET A 180 -8.40 -8.05 2.74
C MET A 180 -7.42 -6.87 2.67
N TYR A 181 -6.58 -6.68 3.68
CA TYR A 181 -5.52 -5.66 3.63
C TYR A 181 -4.51 -5.93 2.53
N GLU A 182 -4.11 -7.19 2.30
CA GLU A 182 -3.22 -7.53 1.17
C GLU A 182 -3.88 -7.28 -0.18
N TRP A 183 -5.13 -7.70 -0.35
CA TRP A 183 -5.90 -7.41 -1.56
C TRP A 183 -6.02 -5.90 -1.77
N TRP A 184 -6.39 -5.14 -0.74
CA TRP A 184 -6.57 -3.69 -0.82
C TRP A 184 -5.28 -2.96 -1.23
N ARG A 185 -4.12 -3.41 -0.75
CA ARG A 185 -2.82 -2.90 -1.22
C ARG A 185 -2.59 -3.11 -2.72
N LYS A 186 -3.12 -4.17 -3.33
CA LYS A 186 -3.06 -4.37 -4.79
C LYS A 186 -4.10 -3.55 -5.53
N ALA A 187 -5.29 -3.40 -4.96
CA ALA A 187 -6.34 -2.53 -5.49
C ALA A 187 -5.89 -1.06 -5.63
N GLU A 188 -5.02 -0.59 -4.72
CA GLU A 188 -4.38 0.73 -4.81
C GLU A 188 -3.47 0.86 -6.04
N LEU A 189 -2.76 -0.20 -6.44
CA LEU A 189 -1.92 -0.20 -7.65
C LEU A 189 -2.78 -0.12 -8.92
N SER A 190 -3.91 -0.83 -8.93
CA SER A 190 -4.91 -0.71 -10.00
C SER A 190 -5.46 0.71 -10.11
N ALA A 191 -5.76 1.34 -8.97
CA ALA A 191 -6.26 2.70 -8.93
C ALA A 191 -5.19 3.73 -9.29
N ASP A 192 -3.91 3.51 -8.97
CA ASP A 192 -2.80 4.34 -9.48
C ASP A 192 -2.72 4.34 -11.00
N ARG A 193 -2.86 3.16 -11.62
CA ARG A 193 -2.91 3.03 -13.08
C ARG A 193 -4.11 3.77 -13.66
N ALA A 194 -5.29 3.66 -13.04
CA ALA A 194 -6.48 4.42 -13.46
C ALA A 194 -6.28 5.94 -13.33
N GLY A 195 -5.67 6.41 -12.24
CA GLY A 195 -5.32 7.81 -12.03
C GLY A 195 -4.36 8.34 -13.10
N LEU A 196 -3.33 7.55 -13.43
CA LEU A 196 -2.41 7.89 -14.52
C LEU A 196 -3.09 7.89 -15.89
N LEU A 197 -3.99 6.96 -16.18
CA LEU A 197 -4.76 6.97 -17.44
C LEU A 197 -5.67 8.20 -17.53
N ALA A 198 -6.35 8.57 -16.44
CA ALA A 198 -7.21 9.74 -16.40
C ALA A 198 -6.45 11.07 -16.56
N GLY A 199 -5.25 11.17 -15.97
CA GLY A 199 -4.41 12.37 -16.04
C GLY A 199 -3.56 12.44 -17.30
N GLN A 200 -3.14 11.30 -17.83
CA GLN A 200 -2.14 11.13 -18.89
C GLN A 200 -0.84 11.91 -18.68
N ASP A 201 -0.42 12.07 -17.42
CA ASP A 201 0.83 12.73 -17.05
C ASP A 201 1.56 11.90 -15.96
N PRO A 202 2.55 11.07 -16.36
CA PRO A 202 3.35 10.30 -15.42
C PRO A 202 4.01 11.17 -14.35
N ALA A 203 4.46 12.38 -14.69
CA ALA A 203 5.11 13.28 -13.74
C ALA A 203 4.10 13.78 -12.70
N ALA A 204 2.86 14.11 -13.10
CA ALA A 204 1.82 14.53 -12.15
C ALA A 204 1.41 13.39 -11.22
N SER A 205 1.29 12.16 -11.72
CA SER A 205 1.02 10.99 -10.88
C SER A 205 2.15 10.71 -9.88
N THR A 206 3.42 10.89 -10.28
CA THR A 206 4.56 10.79 -9.36
C THR A 206 4.53 11.91 -8.31
N ARG A 207 4.29 13.16 -8.71
CA ARG A 207 4.18 14.29 -7.76
C ARG A 207 3.04 14.10 -6.76
N LEU A 208 1.89 13.57 -7.19
CA LEU A 208 0.80 13.22 -6.29
C LEU A 208 1.28 12.24 -5.20
N LEU A 209 2.00 11.18 -5.56
CA LEU A 209 2.54 10.21 -4.60
C LEU A 209 3.61 10.83 -3.68
N MET A 210 4.44 11.75 -4.20
CA MET A 210 5.36 12.54 -3.38
C MET A 210 4.61 13.39 -2.36
N LYS A 211 3.52 14.05 -2.76
CA LYS A 211 2.70 14.88 -1.85
C LYS A 211 1.93 14.05 -0.82
N LEU A 212 1.53 12.83 -1.16
CA LEU A 212 0.97 11.88 -0.18
C LEU A 212 2.02 11.45 0.86
N ALA A 213 3.30 11.40 0.50
CA ALA A 213 4.39 11.07 1.42
C ALA A 213 4.86 12.27 2.27
N GLY A 214 5.10 13.42 1.63
CA GLY A 214 5.79 14.57 2.24
C GLY A 214 4.94 15.82 2.42
N GLY A 215 3.70 15.85 1.92
CA GLY A 215 2.84 17.02 1.95
C GLY A 215 2.93 17.91 0.69
N GLY A 216 2.20 19.03 0.71
CA GLY A 216 1.83 19.76 -0.52
C GLY A 216 2.91 20.57 -1.24
N ASP A 217 3.99 20.99 -0.57
CA ASP A 217 5.05 21.79 -1.19
C ASP A 217 6.19 20.88 -1.65
N LEU A 218 6.44 20.84 -2.96
CA LEU A 218 7.51 20.07 -3.57
C LEU A 218 8.70 20.92 -3.99
N SER A 219 8.73 22.22 -3.69
CA SER A 219 9.79 23.14 -4.14
C SER A 219 11.21 22.75 -3.68
N GLN A 220 11.30 21.98 -2.59
CA GLN A 220 12.55 21.47 -2.02
C GLN A 220 12.72 19.96 -2.22
N ILE A 221 11.87 19.32 -3.03
CA ILE A 221 11.87 17.86 -3.19
C ILE A 221 12.27 17.51 -4.63
N ASP A 222 13.35 16.74 -4.75
CA ASP A 222 13.80 16.23 -6.04
C ASP A 222 13.07 14.92 -6.39
N THR A 223 12.45 14.89 -7.58
CA THR A 223 11.68 13.72 -8.04
C THR A 223 12.58 12.52 -8.33
N ALA A 224 13.79 12.73 -8.85
CA ALA A 224 14.72 11.63 -9.12
C ALA A 224 15.21 11.01 -7.80
N ALA A 225 15.57 11.83 -6.81
CA ALA A 225 15.95 11.36 -5.47
C ALA A 225 14.80 10.59 -4.79
N PHE A 226 13.54 11.01 -4.96
CA PHE A 226 12.39 10.24 -4.46
C PHE A 226 12.23 8.87 -5.14
N LEU A 227 12.55 8.77 -6.44
CA LEU A 227 12.54 7.48 -7.16
C LEU A 227 13.76 6.61 -6.81
N GLU A 228 14.92 7.21 -6.53
CA GLU A 228 16.09 6.52 -5.98
C GLU A 228 15.79 5.96 -4.58
N GLN A 229 15.13 6.74 -3.72
CA GLN A 229 14.59 6.28 -2.43
C GLN A 229 13.65 5.07 -2.62
N ALA A 230 12.90 5.02 -3.73
CA ALA A 230 12.05 3.88 -4.05
C ALA A 230 12.83 2.63 -4.43
N ALA A 231 13.92 2.79 -5.19
CA ALA A 231 14.84 1.69 -5.48
C ALA A 231 15.52 1.18 -4.20
N GLU A 232 15.93 2.07 -3.29
CA GLU A 232 16.47 1.72 -1.98
C GLU A 232 15.43 0.99 -1.12
N TYR A 233 14.18 1.46 -1.08
CA TYR A 233 13.13 0.75 -0.34
C TYR A 233 12.89 -0.66 -0.88
N GLN A 234 12.99 -0.87 -2.20
CA GLN A 234 12.78 -2.18 -2.83
C GLN A 234 13.95 -3.15 -2.67
N GLY A 235 15.19 -2.68 -2.80
CA GLY A 235 16.39 -3.53 -2.79
C GLY A 235 17.30 -3.41 -1.56
N GLY A 236 17.13 -2.38 -0.75
CA GLY A 236 17.99 -2.06 0.39
C GLY A 236 17.58 -2.78 1.68
N GLY A 237 18.58 -3.00 2.54
CA GLY A 237 18.45 -3.56 3.89
C GLY A 237 18.92 -5.01 4.03
N ASP A 238 18.85 -5.53 5.24
CA ASP A 238 19.12 -6.93 5.55
C ASP A 238 17.81 -7.77 5.67
N LEU A 239 17.93 -9.03 6.07
CA LEU A 239 16.77 -9.92 6.28
C LEU A 239 15.82 -9.38 7.37
N ARG A 240 16.34 -8.67 8.37
CA ARG A 240 15.55 -8.08 9.45
C ARG A 240 14.75 -6.88 8.92
N ASP A 241 15.34 -6.08 8.04
CA ASP A 241 14.63 -4.97 7.38
C ASP A 241 13.48 -5.49 6.52
N SER A 242 13.67 -6.62 5.85
CA SER A 242 12.64 -7.27 5.04
C SER A 242 11.46 -7.77 5.91
N VAL A 243 11.74 -8.35 7.09
CA VAL A 243 10.71 -8.69 8.09
C VAL A 243 10.01 -7.44 8.63
N HIS A 244 10.76 -6.36 8.84
CA HIS A 244 10.21 -5.09 9.29
C HIS A 244 9.27 -4.47 8.26
N LYS A 245 9.63 -4.50 6.96
CA LYS A 245 8.77 -4.07 5.85
C LYS A 245 7.46 -4.85 5.81
N ILE A 246 7.51 -6.18 5.98
CA ILE A 246 6.30 -7.03 6.07
C ILE A 246 5.43 -6.60 7.25
N SER A 247 6.02 -6.45 8.45
CA SER A 247 5.30 -6.05 9.66
C SER A 247 4.63 -4.68 9.52
N MET A 248 5.36 -3.70 9.00
CA MET A 248 4.87 -2.34 8.75
C MET A 248 3.73 -2.32 7.73
N THR A 249 3.83 -3.15 6.70
CA THR A 249 2.84 -3.18 5.62
C THR A 249 1.59 -3.97 6.01
N ALA A 250 1.71 -5.01 6.84
CA ALA A 250 0.63 -5.95 7.16
C ALA A 250 -0.66 -5.29 7.68
N TRP A 251 -0.53 -4.21 8.46
CA TRP A 251 -1.66 -3.47 9.05
C TRP A 251 -1.88 -2.08 8.43
N SER A 252 -1.16 -1.74 7.35
CA SER A 252 -1.36 -0.49 6.64
C SER A 252 -2.50 -0.61 5.63
N SER A 253 -3.41 0.37 5.64
CA SER A 253 -4.47 0.49 4.63
C SER A 253 -3.96 0.99 3.28
N HIS A 254 -2.74 1.50 3.17
CA HIS A 254 -2.18 1.86 1.86
C HIS A 254 -0.75 1.32 1.74
N PRO A 255 -0.32 0.86 0.55
CA PRO A 255 1.10 0.67 0.30
C PRO A 255 1.81 2.00 0.50
N VAL A 256 3.06 1.95 0.98
CA VAL A 256 3.85 3.18 1.14
C VAL A 256 3.97 3.90 -0.21
N PRO A 257 3.82 5.24 -0.26
CA PRO A 257 3.74 5.98 -1.53
C PRO A 257 4.97 5.76 -2.43
N VAL A 258 6.13 5.59 -1.82
CA VAL A 258 7.40 5.28 -2.49
C VAL A 258 7.31 3.98 -3.30
N ALA A 259 6.72 2.92 -2.75
CA ALA A 259 6.54 1.64 -3.45
C ALA A 259 5.54 1.76 -4.62
N ARG A 260 4.48 2.56 -4.43
CA ARG A 260 3.49 2.87 -5.48
C ARG A 260 4.13 3.61 -6.66
N ALA A 261 4.99 4.58 -6.37
CA ALA A 261 5.67 5.36 -7.41
C ALA A 261 6.56 4.46 -8.29
N ALA A 262 7.30 3.54 -7.68
CA ALA A 262 8.13 2.59 -8.42
C ALA A 262 7.31 1.54 -9.19
N GLU A 263 6.17 1.07 -8.66
CA GLU A 263 5.27 0.20 -9.43
C GLU A 263 4.66 0.92 -10.63
N LEU A 264 4.14 2.13 -10.44
CA LEU A 264 3.57 2.92 -11.52
C LEU A 264 4.61 3.24 -12.60
N ARG A 265 5.85 3.56 -12.18
CA ARG A 265 6.97 3.76 -13.09
C ARG A 265 7.29 2.51 -13.90
N ARG A 266 7.37 1.34 -13.24
CA ARG A 266 7.57 0.06 -13.93
C ARG A 266 6.49 -0.24 -14.97
N TRP A 267 5.23 0.09 -14.67
CA TRP A 267 4.13 -0.07 -15.62
C TRP A 267 4.22 0.86 -16.84
N VAL A 268 4.72 2.09 -16.65
CA VAL A 268 5.01 3.00 -17.76
C VAL A 268 6.17 2.46 -18.61
N ASP A 269 7.26 2.07 -17.96
CA ASP A 269 8.48 1.59 -18.62
C ASP A 269 8.29 0.25 -19.34
N SER A 270 7.32 -0.59 -18.91
CA SER A 270 6.96 -1.83 -19.61
C SER A 270 6.28 -1.61 -20.96
N GLY A 271 5.83 -0.37 -21.24
CA GLY A 271 5.12 -0.01 -22.46
C GLY A 271 3.62 -0.32 -22.45
N GLU A 272 3.10 -0.99 -21.41
CA GLU A 272 1.66 -1.27 -21.27
C GLU A 272 0.81 0.01 -21.28
N TYR A 273 1.23 1.00 -20.50
CA TYR A 273 0.60 2.31 -20.48
C TYR A 273 0.49 2.94 -21.87
N SER A 274 1.59 2.90 -22.63
CA SER A 274 1.64 3.48 -23.99
C SER A 274 0.77 2.71 -24.98
N ARG A 275 0.68 1.38 -24.86
CA ARG A 275 -0.24 0.56 -25.67
C ARG A 275 -1.70 0.92 -25.43
N ILE A 276 -2.09 1.10 -24.16
CA ILE A 276 -3.45 1.51 -23.80
C ILE A 276 -3.76 2.89 -24.39
N LEU A 277 -2.87 3.86 -24.26
CA LEU A 277 -3.06 5.17 -24.90
C LEU A 277 -3.12 5.09 -26.43
N GLY A 278 -2.48 4.09 -27.03
CA GLY A 278 -2.55 3.78 -28.46
C GLY A 278 -3.83 3.06 -28.91
N GLY A 279 -4.75 2.74 -27.99
CA GLY A 279 -6.02 2.07 -28.31
C GLY A 279 -6.04 0.55 -28.11
N ASP A 280 -4.92 -0.05 -27.68
CA ASP A 280 -4.81 -1.48 -27.41
C ASP A 280 -5.13 -1.77 -25.93
N TYR A 281 -6.42 -1.96 -25.64
CA TYR A 281 -6.93 -2.26 -24.30
C TYR A 281 -8.24 -3.07 -24.35
N PRO A 282 -8.56 -3.85 -23.30
CA PRO A 282 -9.83 -4.55 -23.19
C PRO A 282 -11.00 -3.57 -23.12
N ARG A 283 -12.09 -3.92 -23.81
CA ARG A 283 -13.33 -3.14 -23.89
C ARG A 283 -14.42 -3.73 -23.02
N ARG A 284 -15.34 -2.91 -22.51
CA ARG A 284 -16.39 -3.34 -21.57
C ARG A 284 -17.37 -4.32 -22.19
N ASP A 285 -17.64 -4.19 -23.48
CA ASP A 285 -18.47 -5.13 -24.24
C ASP A 285 -17.96 -6.58 -24.15
N SER A 286 -16.66 -6.77 -23.97
CA SER A 286 -15.99 -8.06 -23.88
C SER A 286 -15.85 -8.61 -22.46
N ASP A 287 -16.23 -7.84 -21.42
CA ASP A 287 -16.04 -8.23 -20.01
C ASP A 287 -16.78 -9.52 -19.66
N GLY A 288 -17.96 -9.77 -20.24
CA GLY A 288 -18.74 -10.99 -20.00
C GLY A 288 -18.05 -12.27 -20.45
N ASN A 289 -17.08 -12.17 -21.37
CA ASN A 289 -16.30 -13.30 -21.87
C ASN A 289 -14.95 -13.47 -21.14
N ALA A 290 -14.71 -12.69 -20.09
CA ALA A 290 -13.46 -12.77 -19.33
C ALA A 290 -13.27 -14.12 -18.65
N SER A 291 -12.08 -14.71 -18.79
CA SER A 291 -11.73 -15.99 -18.18
C SER A 291 -11.15 -15.83 -16.78
N VAL A 292 -11.82 -16.41 -15.77
CA VAL A 292 -11.30 -16.51 -14.39
C VAL A 292 -9.98 -17.27 -14.35
N THR A 293 -9.86 -18.37 -15.11
CA THR A 293 -8.60 -19.12 -15.25
C THR A 293 -7.50 -18.26 -15.86
N GLY A 294 -7.85 -17.40 -16.80
CA GLY A 294 -6.94 -16.40 -17.38
C GLY A 294 -6.42 -15.43 -16.33
N ASP A 295 -7.29 -14.90 -15.48
CA ASP A 295 -6.93 -13.97 -14.40
C ASP A 295 -5.98 -14.64 -13.38
N VAL A 296 -6.26 -15.89 -13.00
CA VAL A 296 -5.37 -16.69 -12.13
C VAL A 296 -4.00 -16.91 -12.77
N LYS A 297 -3.96 -17.24 -14.07
CA LYS A 297 -2.70 -17.43 -14.81
C LYS A 297 -1.90 -16.13 -14.92
N ALA A 298 -2.56 -15.00 -15.16
CA ALA A 298 -1.92 -13.69 -15.21
C ALA A 298 -1.33 -13.30 -13.84
N ALA A 299 -2.09 -13.51 -12.75
CA ALA A 299 -1.61 -13.30 -11.40
C ALA A 299 -0.40 -14.21 -11.09
N ALA A 300 -0.46 -15.50 -11.42
CA ALA A 300 0.64 -16.44 -11.21
C ALA A 300 1.91 -16.04 -11.97
N SER A 301 1.75 -15.58 -13.22
CA SER A 301 2.86 -15.10 -14.04
C SER A 301 3.49 -13.85 -13.43
N HIS A 302 2.66 -12.89 -12.99
CA HIS A 302 3.11 -11.69 -12.30
C HIS A 302 3.85 -12.01 -10.98
N TYR A 303 3.34 -12.92 -10.16
CA TYR A 303 4.03 -13.34 -8.93
C TYR A 303 5.34 -14.05 -9.22
N ARG A 304 5.39 -14.89 -10.26
CA ARG A 304 6.62 -15.56 -10.68
C ARG A 304 7.67 -14.54 -11.13
N GLU A 305 7.30 -13.58 -11.96
CA GLU A 305 8.18 -12.52 -12.42
C GLU A 305 8.64 -11.62 -11.27
N SER A 306 7.72 -11.21 -10.39
CA SER A 306 8.03 -10.44 -9.18
C SER A 306 9.01 -11.19 -8.28
N PHE A 307 8.83 -12.50 -8.10
CA PHE A 307 9.74 -13.33 -7.33
C PHE A 307 11.12 -13.44 -7.99
N GLN A 308 11.16 -13.61 -9.30
CA GLN A 308 12.41 -13.70 -10.08
C GLN A 308 13.19 -12.39 -10.09
N ASN A 309 12.52 -11.25 -10.16
CA ASN A 309 13.12 -9.92 -10.31
C ASN A 309 13.27 -9.15 -8.99
N SER A 310 12.69 -9.66 -7.88
CA SER A 310 12.79 -9.00 -6.57
C SER A 310 14.25 -8.89 -6.11
N GLN A 311 14.63 -7.71 -5.63
CA GLN A 311 15.92 -7.48 -4.98
C GLN A 311 15.82 -7.60 -3.45
N ASP A 312 14.65 -7.94 -2.91
CA ASP A 312 14.45 -8.07 -1.48
C ASP A 312 15.33 -9.21 -0.90
N PRO A 313 16.06 -8.97 0.22
CA PRO A 313 16.92 -9.97 0.84
C PRO A 313 16.21 -11.30 1.20
N LEU A 314 14.97 -11.28 1.70
CA LEU A 314 14.22 -12.50 2.02
C LEU A 314 13.88 -13.28 0.75
N VAL A 315 13.45 -12.59 -0.29
CA VAL A 315 13.12 -13.22 -1.59
C VAL A 315 14.38 -13.78 -2.24
N THR A 316 15.49 -13.07 -2.15
CA THR A 316 16.79 -13.53 -2.64
C THR A 316 17.28 -14.78 -1.91
N LEU A 317 17.14 -14.83 -0.58
CA LEU A 317 17.42 -16.03 0.21
C LEU A 317 16.51 -17.19 -0.20
N ALA A 318 15.20 -16.96 -0.33
CA ALA A 318 14.24 -17.98 -0.74
C ALA A 318 14.54 -18.55 -2.15
N ARG A 319 14.99 -17.70 -3.09
CA ARG A 319 15.47 -18.13 -4.42
C ARG A 319 16.71 -19.01 -4.33
N ARG A 320 17.70 -18.64 -3.50
CA ARG A 320 18.91 -19.46 -3.30
C ARG A 320 18.59 -20.82 -2.71
N VAL A 321 17.72 -20.86 -1.69
CA VAL A 321 17.29 -22.10 -1.04
C VAL A 321 16.47 -23.01 -1.96
N SER A 322 15.60 -22.44 -2.79
CA SER A 322 14.80 -23.23 -3.75
C SER A 322 15.56 -23.60 -5.04
N GLY A 323 16.66 -22.90 -5.35
CA GLY A 323 17.45 -23.07 -6.57
C GLY A 323 18.65 -24.02 -6.47
N GLY A 324 19.02 -24.55 -5.29
CA GLY A 324 20.18 -25.45 -5.18
C GLY A 324 20.30 -26.22 -3.86
N ALA A 325 20.49 -27.54 -3.96
CA ALA A 325 20.76 -28.42 -2.80
C ALA A 325 22.17 -28.22 -2.18
N ALA A 326 23.07 -27.48 -2.83
CA ALA A 326 24.41 -27.19 -2.33
C ALA A 326 24.44 -26.09 -1.25
N ASP A 327 23.59 -25.06 -1.38
CA ASP A 327 23.59 -23.89 -0.48
C ASP A 327 22.88 -24.16 0.86
N LEU A 328 22.02 -25.17 0.92
CA LEU A 328 21.42 -25.64 2.18
C LEU A 328 22.48 -26.20 3.14
N GLY A 329 23.51 -26.88 2.61
CA GLY A 329 24.62 -27.43 3.39
C GLY A 329 25.51 -26.33 3.98
N ASP A 330 25.84 -25.32 3.19
CA ASP A 330 26.66 -24.18 3.62
C ASP A 330 25.89 -23.27 4.60
N TRP A 331 24.61 -22.98 4.35
CA TRP A 331 23.80 -22.20 5.29
C TRP A 331 23.59 -22.95 6.61
N ALA A 332 23.21 -24.24 6.56
CA ALA A 332 23.07 -25.05 7.76
C ALA A 332 24.40 -25.21 8.50
N GLY A 333 25.51 -25.39 7.78
CA GLY A 333 26.86 -25.45 8.32
C GLY A 333 27.28 -24.14 8.99
N THR A 334 26.97 -23.00 8.38
CA THR A 334 27.29 -21.66 8.93
C THR A 334 26.47 -21.37 10.19
N GLN A 335 25.18 -21.71 10.21
CA GLN A 335 24.33 -21.54 11.39
C GLN A 335 24.70 -22.52 12.51
N ALA A 336 25.02 -23.77 12.17
CA ALA A 336 25.55 -24.74 13.13
C ALA A 336 26.92 -24.29 13.71
N GLY A 337 27.78 -23.68 12.88
CA GLY A 337 29.04 -23.09 13.30
C GLY A 337 28.86 -21.94 14.28
N LYS A 338 27.92 -21.03 14.01
CA LYS A 338 27.57 -19.91 14.91
C LYS A 338 26.98 -20.39 16.24
N ALA A 339 26.10 -21.40 16.19
CA ALA A 339 25.53 -22.00 17.40
C ALA A 339 26.60 -22.70 18.27
N ARG A 340 27.55 -23.41 17.64
CA ARG A 340 28.70 -24.00 18.34
C ARG A 340 29.62 -22.95 18.94
N ALA A 341 29.91 -21.87 18.21
CA ALA A 341 30.74 -20.77 18.69
C ALA A 341 30.09 -20.08 19.92
N TRP A 342 28.78 -19.83 19.86
CA TRP A 342 28.03 -19.29 21.00
C TRP A 342 28.02 -20.26 22.19
N ALA A 343 27.77 -21.56 21.96
CA ALA A 343 27.77 -22.56 23.03
C ALA A 343 29.15 -22.72 23.68
N SER A 344 30.24 -22.67 22.89
CA SER A 344 31.60 -22.68 23.43
C SER A 344 31.92 -21.43 24.25
N SER A 345 31.50 -20.26 23.76
CA SER A 345 31.68 -18.99 24.49
C SER A 345 30.88 -18.97 25.81
N ALA A 346 29.67 -19.54 25.80
CA ALA A 346 28.83 -19.69 26.99
C ALA A 346 29.41 -20.70 27.99
N ALA A 347 29.93 -21.84 27.51
CA ALA A 347 30.61 -22.83 28.34
C ALA A 347 31.90 -22.27 28.97
N ASP A 348 32.68 -21.50 28.22
CA ASP A 348 33.87 -20.82 28.73
C ASP A 348 33.52 -19.75 29.77
N ALA A 349 32.42 -19.01 29.55
CA ALA A 349 31.93 -18.03 30.52
C ALA A 349 31.46 -18.71 31.82
N ALA A 350 30.74 -19.83 31.72
CA ALA A 350 30.32 -20.63 32.87
C ALA A 350 31.52 -21.25 33.62
N GLY A 351 32.52 -21.75 32.90
CA GLY A 351 33.76 -22.26 33.49
C GLY A 351 34.59 -21.19 34.21
N ARG A 352 34.60 -19.95 33.69
CA ARG A 352 35.22 -18.81 34.37
C ARG A 352 34.45 -18.39 35.63
N ALA A 353 33.12 -18.45 35.60
CA ALA A 353 32.27 -18.16 36.76
C ALA A 353 32.48 -19.20 37.89
N ALA A 354 32.50 -20.50 37.56
CA ALA A 354 32.73 -21.58 38.52
C ALA A 354 34.13 -21.54 39.16
N ARG A 355 35.16 -21.09 38.43
CA ARG A 355 36.52 -20.87 38.98
C ARG A 355 36.61 -19.63 39.87
N ARG A 356 35.66 -18.71 39.77
CA ARG A 356 35.60 -17.51 40.60
C ARG A 356 34.92 -17.78 41.95
N GLU A 357 33.98 -18.72 41.99
CA GLU A 357 33.31 -19.20 43.22
C GLU A 357 34.15 -20.19 44.04
N SER A 358 35.17 -20.81 43.45
CA SER A 358 36.01 -21.83 44.11
C SER A 358 37.35 -21.31 44.66
N ARG A 359 37.58 -19.98 44.68
CA ARG A 359 38.74 -19.41 45.40
C ARG A 359 38.36 -19.23 46.88
N PRO A 360 39.08 -19.84 47.84
CA PRO A 360 38.90 -19.53 49.25
C PRO A 360 39.35 -18.09 49.51
N ALA A 361 38.59 -17.38 50.34
CA ALA A 361 38.93 -16.05 50.81
C ALA A 361 40.03 -16.17 51.89
N ASP A 362 41.28 -16.00 51.50
CA ASP A 362 42.37 -15.65 52.41
C ASP A 362 43.10 -14.42 51.85
N ASP A 363 43.06 -13.36 52.65
CA ASP A 363 44.08 -12.31 52.85
C ASP A 363 43.40 -10.97 53.14
N ALA A 364 43.15 -10.73 54.43
CA ALA A 364 42.92 -9.39 54.97
C ALA A 364 44.29 -8.68 55.10
N PRO A 365 44.47 -7.45 54.59
CA PRO A 365 45.69 -6.70 54.87
C PRO A 365 45.55 -5.95 56.20
N ALA A 366 46.60 -6.10 56.99
CA ALA A 366 46.78 -5.51 58.30
C ALA A 366 46.82 -3.97 58.28
N ASP A 367 46.21 -3.44 59.33
CA ASP A 367 46.36 -2.14 59.97
C ASP A 367 47.79 -1.56 59.94
N ARG A 368 47.93 -0.26 59.65
CA ARG A 368 48.88 0.68 60.27
C ARG A 368 48.60 2.16 59.90
N PRO A 369 48.99 3.12 60.77
CA PRO A 369 48.32 4.41 60.94
C PRO A 369 49.11 5.61 60.38
N ASN A 370 48.42 6.75 60.22
CA ASN A 370 48.90 8.14 60.27
C ASN A 370 47.64 9.02 60.01
N GLY A 371 47.29 10.06 60.75
CA GLY A 371 48.09 10.98 61.53
C GLY A 371 47.63 12.39 61.16
N GLU A 372 46.89 13.01 62.08
CA GLU A 372 46.77 14.47 62.30
C GLU A 372 46.04 15.38 61.29
N ASN A 373 45.09 16.14 61.84
CA ASN A 373 44.73 17.47 61.36
C ASN A 373 44.50 18.36 62.60
N PRO A 374 45.10 19.57 62.69
CA PRO A 374 44.75 20.57 63.69
C PRO A 374 44.34 21.91 63.00
N PRO A 375 43.92 22.97 63.74
CA PRO A 375 42.48 23.23 63.92
C PRO A 375 42.05 24.68 63.60
N ALA A 376 40.74 24.88 63.44
CA ALA A 376 39.94 25.97 64.03
C ALA A 376 38.46 25.60 63.96
#